data_AF-A0AAE0KWF5-F1
#
_entry.id   AF-A0AAE0KWF5-F1
#
_cell.length_a   1.000
_cell.length_b   1.000
_cell.length_c   1.000
_cell.angle_alpha   90.00
_cell.angle_beta   90.00
_cell.angle_gamma   90.00
#
_symmetry.space_group_name_H-M   'P 1'
#
loop_
_entity.id
_entity.type
_entity.pdbx_description
1 polymer ?
#
loop_
_entity_poly.entity_id
_entity_poly.type
_entity_poly.pdbx_seq_one_letter_code
_entity_poly.pdbx_strand_id
1 'polypeptide(L)'
;MADPAPAQQQNDARGGGNNQQQSLFQSLFRGIIFYFIFQNFIKGSPQKPGEQKGQPLPPIKPLMRKGDFLDMWLYINEERLPSDIFNATSLYHFEENIMLGEETDSSFMKHIEVELTQSLLNNGSLYAHVFFARSGKSPDKADPAYEEGASWGKTHNLIEYKAPMKVKTERNLITSEEEDVEVETNQVLGKSTDEKQVISFFKPNITINIVDDFSTYPGSGIPPQLKDHLVLEPSSGHYYPTIFMNDFWLLKENWVPINDTLTDPLGLTLQIAPISLLKWQMMMQMEESFRTQSEFGAMGDGDSDELKPVHPYPLSCASHISTTKPTCKTTPLLPEPHGPPELLCDCPAGALPLCL
;
A
#
# COMPACT_ATOMS: atom_id res chain seq x y z
N MET A 1 14.40 31.55 86.00
CA MET A 1 15.38 30.54 85.56
C MET A 1 14.77 29.17 85.81
N ALA A 2 15.03 28.21 84.93
CA ALA A 2 14.54 26.83 84.92
C ALA A 2 13.18 26.60 84.22
N ASP A 3 13.33 26.19 82.95
CA ASP A 3 12.92 24.91 82.37
C ASP A 3 11.44 24.50 82.10
N PRO A 4 11.26 23.63 81.09
CA PRO A 4 10.04 23.52 80.28
C PRO A 4 9.26 22.22 80.50
N ALA A 5 8.08 22.13 79.92
CA ALA A 5 7.32 20.88 79.80
C ALA A 5 7.58 20.21 78.43
N PRO A 6 7.83 18.88 78.38
CA PRO A 6 8.03 18.10 77.17
C PRO A 6 6.77 17.33 76.74
N ALA A 7 6.67 16.95 75.46
CA ALA A 7 6.46 15.56 75.01
C ALA A 7 5.93 15.46 73.56
N GLN A 8 6.22 14.30 72.97
CA GLN A 8 5.88 13.77 71.63
C GLN A 8 6.92 14.09 70.54
N GLN A 9 7.52 13.13 69.81
CA GLN A 9 7.44 11.67 69.82
C GLN A 9 8.64 11.10 69.01
N GLN A 10 9.38 10.14 69.57
CA GLN A 10 10.14 9.08 68.85
C GLN A 10 9.19 8.30 67.94
N ASN A 11 9.53 7.57 66.87
CA ASN A 11 10.71 7.12 66.12
C ASN A 11 10.08 6.56 64.80
N ASP A 12 10.70 6.41 63.64
CA ASP A 12 11.84 5.55 63.35
C ASP A 12 12.38 5.87 61.95
N ALA A 13 13.71 5.87 61.84
CA ALA A 13 14.44 5.87 60.59
C ALA A 13 14.85 4.44 60.22
N ARG A 14 14.66 4.02 58.97
CA ARG A 14 15.64 3.16 58.26
C ARG A 14 15.38 3.03 56.76
N GLY A 15 16.35 3.52 55.97
CA GLY A 15 16.97 2.76 54.89
C GLY A 15 16.51 3.04 53.44
N GLY A 16 17.45 3.48 52.59
CA GLY A 16 17.33 3.31 51.13
C GLY A 16 18.03 4.37 50.28
N GLY A 17 19.36 4.40 50.27
CA GLY A 17 20.13 5.12 49.24
C GLY A 17 20.11 4.39 47.88
N ASN A 18 20.43 5.15 46.81
CA ASN A 18 20.85 4.73 45.45
C ASN A 18 20.05 5.24 44.23
N ASN A 19 19.35 6.38 44.27
CA ASN A 19 18.72 6.95 43.06
C ASN A 19 19.46 8.10 42.37
N GLN A 20 20.61 8.55 42.86
CA GLN A 20 21.31 9.68 42.23
C GLN A 20 22.42 9.27 41.25
N GLN A 21 22.87 8.01 41.28
CA GLN A 21 23.94 7.52 40.40
C GLN A 21 23.43 6.97 39.04
N GLN A 22 22.16 6.60 38.93
CA GLN A 22 21.56 6.12 37.67
C GLN A 22 21.26 7.25 36.66
N SER A 23 21.06 8.48 37.14
CA SER A 23 20.70 9.63 36.30
C SER A 23 21.88 10.18 35.47
N LEU A 24 23.11 10.09 36.01
CA LEU A 24 24.31 10.57 35.31
C LEU A 24 24.86 9.55 34.30
N PHE A 25 24.77 8.26 34.59
CA PHE A 25 25.23 7.22 33.67
C PHE A 25 24.31 7.07 32.44
N GLN A 26 22.99 7.27 32.57
CA GLN A 26 22.09 7.28 31.40
C GLN A 26 22.30 8.48 30.47
N SER A 27 22.67 9.66 30.99
CA SER A 27 22.94 10.83 30.14
C SER A 27 24.29 10.72 29.42
N LEU A 28 25.30 10.12 30.06
CA LEU A 28 26.59 9.82 29.44
C LEU A 28 26.46 8.75 28.35
N PHE A 29 25.67 7.70 28.56
CA PHE A 29 25.43 6.69 27.52
C PHE A 29 24.67 7.25 26.32
N ARG A 30 23.69 8.14 26.53
CA ARG A 30 23.03 8.86 25.42
C ARG A 30 24.00 9.78 24.68
N GLY A 31 24.88 10.49 25.40
CA GLY A 31 25.92 11.32 24.79
C GLY A 31 26.91 10.51 23.94
N ILE A 32 27.29 9.31 24.39
CA ILE A 32 28.17 8.39 23.63
C ILE A 32 27.46 7.87 22.38
N ILE A 33 26.18 7.48 22.47
CA ILE A 33 25.40 7.01 21.32
C ILE A 33 25.22 8.14 20.29
N PHE A 34 24.87 9.35 20.72
CA PHE A 34 24.81 10.51 19.83
C PHE A 34 26.18 10.88 19.24
N TYR A 35 27.27 10.74 20.00
CA TYR A 35 28.64 10.93 19.50
C TYR A 35 29.01 9.89 18.43
N PHE A 36 28.65 8.62 18.61
CA PHE A 36 28.89 7.57 17.60
C PHE A 36 28.00 7.74 16.35
N ILE A 37 26.74 8.15 16.51
CA ILE A 37 25.83 8.44 15.39
C ILE A 37 26.33 9.67 14.60
N PHE A 38 26.73 10.74 15.29
CA PHE A 38 27.32 11.93 14.64
C PHE A 38 28.68 11.64 14.02
N GLN A 39 29.49 10.75 14.59
CA GLN A 39 30.77 10.37 14.02
C GLN A 39 30.60 9.56 12.73
N ASN A 40 29.55 8.75 12.61
CA ASN A 40 29.21 8.05 11.36
C ASN A 40 28.57 8.97 10.30
N PHE A 41 28.03 10.14 10.70
CA PHE A 41 27.45 11.13 9.78
C PHE A 41 28.45 12.22 9.33
N ILE A 42 29.46 12.56 10.15
CA ILE A 42 30.46 13.60 9.82
C ILE A 42 31.76 13.01 9.26
N LYS A 43 32.12 11.77 9.60
CA LYS A 43 33.24 11.09 8.96
C LYS A 43 32.74 10.29 7.77
N GLY A 44 32.65 10.95 6.62
CA GLY A 44 32.83 10.26 5.35
C GLY A 44 34.08 9.38 5.47
N SER A 45 33.94 8.09 5.14
CA SER A 45 34.98 7.08 5.27
C SER A 45 36.33 7.64 4.82
N PRO A 46 37.40 7.61 5.65
CA PRO A 46 38.72 8.00 5.19
C PRO A 46 39.15 7.01 4.10
N GLN A 47 39.12 7.46 2.85
CA GLN A 47 39.73 6.71 1.75
C GLN A 47 41.21 6.51 2.10
N LYS A 48 41.63 5.25 2.20
CA LYS A 48 43.05 4.90 2.25
C LYS A 48 43.71 5.47 0.98
N PRO A 49 44.73 6.33 1.08
CA PRO A 49 45.44 6.81 -0.09
C PRO A 49 46.35 5.69 -0.59
N GLY A 50 45.89 4.91 -1.56
CA GLY A 50 46.73 3.88 -2.16
C GLY A 50 46.04 2.75 -2.92
N GLU A 51 44.80 2.90 -3.37
CA GLU A 51 44.15 1.88 -4.19
C GLU A 51 43.77 2.46 -5.56
N GLN A 52 44.17 1.72 -6.59
CA GLN A 52 44.28 2.16 -7.97
C GLN A 52 42.97 2.81 -8.46
N LYS A 53 43.08 3.96 -9.13
CA LYS A 53 41.97 4.60 -9.86
C LYS A 53 41.50 3.66 -10.98
N GLY A 54 40.64 2.70 -10.63
CA GLY A 54 39.66 2.18 -11.58
C GLY A 54 38.87 3.36 -12.13
N GLN A 55 38.53 3.33 -13.41
CA GLN A 55 37.69 4.35 -14.01
C GLN A 55 36.45 4.56 -13.13
N PRO A 56 36.04 5.81 -12.84
CA PRO A 56 34.82 6.05 -12.08
C PRO A 56 33.67 5.36 -12.80
N LEU A 57 33.01 4.42 -12.11
CA LEU A 57 31.86 3.71 -12.65
C LEU A 57 30.82 4.72 -13.15
N PRO A 58 30.18 4.46 -14.31
CA PRO A 58 29.22 5.40 -14.88
C PRO A 58 28.07 5.63 -13.89
N PRO A 59 27.56 6.86 -13.80
CA PRO A 59 26.42 7.15 -12.94
C PRO A 59 25.17 6.44 -13.47
N ILE A 60 24.34 5.98 -12.54
CA ILE A 60 23.06 5.34 -12.83
C ILE A 60 22.01 6.47 -12.92
N LYS A 61 21.34 6.57 -14.05
CA LYS A 61 20.35 7.62 -14.34
C LYS A 61 18.97 6.99 -14.52
N PRO A 62 17.88 7.78 -14.38
CA PRO A 62 16.57 7.34 -14.81
C PRO A 62 16.57 7.16 -16.33
N LEU A 63 15.93 6.08 -16.80
CA LEU A 63 15.74 5.84 -18.23
C LEU A 63 14.76 6.86 -18.84
N MET A 64 13.81 7.33 -18.03
CA MET A 64 12.72 8.22 -18.44
C MET A 64 12.88 9.61 -17.84
N ARG A 65 12.28 10.60 -18.50
CA ARG A 65 12.32 11.99 -18.07
C ARG A 65 10.99 12.39 -17.45
N LYS A 66 11.06 13.42 -16.61
CA LYS A 66 9.86 14.09 -16.09
C LYS A 66 9.05 14.63 -17.28
N GLY A 67 7.75 14.32 -17.27
CA GLY A 67 6.80 14.66 -18.32
C GLY A 67 6.69 13.63 -19.45
N ASP A 68 7.43 12.52 -19.41
CA ASP A 68 7.20 11.42 -20.35
C ASP A 68 5.87 10.73 -20.02
N PHE A 69 5.17 10.26 -21.05
CA PHE A 69 3.90 9.55 -20.94
C PHE A 69 4.11 8.03 -20.95
N LEU A 70 3.31 7.34 -20.14
CA LEU A 70 3.29 5.90 -19.97
C LEU A 70 1.91 5.33 -20.22
N ASP A 71 1.89 4.11 -20.73
CA ASP A 71 0.70 3.29 -20.78
C ASP A 71 0.87 2.13 -19.79
N MET A 72 -0.23 1.72 -19.14
CA MET A 72 -0.24 0.70 -18.10
C MET A 72 -1.24 -0.41 -18.44
N TRP A 73 -0.84 -1.66 -18.26
CA TRP A 73 -1.69 -2.84 -18.35
C TRP A 73 -1.72 -3.56 -17.00
N LEU A 74 -2.93 -3.89 -16.54
CA LEU A 74 -3.16 -4.75 -15.39
C LEU A 74 -3.76 -6.08 -15.85
N TYR A 75 -2.99 -7.14 -15.65
CA TYR A 75 -3.44 -8.52 -15.84
C TYR A 75 -3.63 -9.19 -14.49
N ILE A 76 -4.65 -10.04 -14.35
CA ILE A 76 -4.86 -10.82 -13.13
C ILE A 76 -4.95 -12.29 -13.53
N ASN A 77 -4.07 -13.11 -12.94
CA ASN A 77 -3.95 -14.53 -13.24
C ASN A 77 -3.68 -15.34 -11.97
N GLU A 78 -4.01 -16.63 -11.98
CA GLU A 78 -3.70 -17.52 -10.86
C GLU A 78 -2.23 -17.96 -10.82
N GLU A 79 -1.54 -17.91 -11.96
CA GLU A 79 -0.12 -18.24 -12.09
C GLU A 79 0.75 -16.98 -11.96
N ARG A 80 1.95 -17.13 -11.39
CA ARG A 80 2.83 -16.00 -11.06
C ARG A 80 3.40 -15.26 -12.27
N LEU A 81 3.50 -15.88 -13.44
CA LEU A 81 3.86 -15.27 -14.73
C LEU A 81 3.57 -16.31 -15.83
N PRO A 82 2.31 -16.45 -16.27
CA PRO A 82 1.98 -17.41 -17.32
C PRO A 82 2.67 -17.04 -18.64
N SER A 83 2.95 -18.03 -19.49
CA SER A 83 3.62 -17.81 -20.79
C SER A 83 2.79 -16.94 -21.75
N ASP A 84 1.47 -16.94 -21.59
CA ASP A 84 0.47 -16.22 -22.36
C ASP A 84 -0.13 -15.05 -21.56
N ILE A 85 0.68 -14.42 -20.69
CA ILE A 85 0.24 -13.31 -19.83
C ILE A 85 -0.43 -12.15 -20.57
N PHE A 86 -0.02 -11.89 -21.82
CA PHE A 86 -0.56 -10.82 -22.67
C PHE A 86 -1.85 -11.21 -23.42
N ASN A 87 -2.53 -12.27 -22.97
CA ASN A 87 -3.83 -12.64 -23.49
C ASN A 87 -4.89 -11.58 -23.13
N ALA A 88 -5.75 -11.24 -24.09
CA ALA A 88 -6.84 -10.30 -23.92
C ALA A 88 -7.86 -10.73 -22.85
N THR A 89 -8.01 -12.04 -22.58
CA THR A 89 -8.94 -12.54 -21.56
C THR A 89 -8.50 -12.21 -20.13
N SER A 90 -7.19 -12.05 -19.91
CA SER A 90 -6.61 -11.77 -18.60
C SER A 90 -6.40 -10.28 -18.33
N LEU A 91 -6.71 -9.41 -19.32
CA LEU A 91 -6.55 -7.97 -19.21
C LEU A 91 -7.78 -7.36 -18.52
N TYR A 92 -7.59 -6.90 -17.28
CA TYR A 92 -8.68 -6.30 -16.49
C TYR A 92 -8.75 -4.78 -16.64
N HIS A 93 -7.61 -4.13 -16.89
CA HIS A 93 -7.57 -2.69 -17.09
C HIS A 93 -6.35 -2.27 -17.90
N PHE A 94 -6.59 -1.26 -18.73
CA PHE A 94 -5.60 -0.56 -19.52
C PHE A 94 -5.82 0.94 -19.31
N GLU A 95 -4.74 1.64 -18.99
CA GLU A 95 -4.72 3.09 -18.77
C GLU A 95 -3.65 3.72 -19.67
N GLU A 96 -4.01 4.77 -20.40
CA GLU A 96 -3.13 5.44 -21.36
C GLU A 96 -2.68 6.81 -20.84
N ASN A 97 -1.54 7.28 -21.34
CA ASN A 97 -1.07 8.66 -21.15
C ASN A 97 -0.87 9.08 -19.68
N ILE A 98 -0.38 8.17 -18.83
CA ILE A 98 0.03 8.49 -17.47
C ILE A 98 1.32 9.33 -17.53
N MET A 99 1.24 10.58 -17.08
CA MET A 99 2.37 11.50 -17.09
C MET A 99 3.28 11.28 -15.87
N LEU A 100 4.59 11.18 -16.10
CA LEU A 100 5.59 11.04 -15.02
C LEU A 100 5.96 12.39 -14.38
N GLY A 101 6.09 12.44 -13.06
CA GLY A 101 6.70 13.56 -12.33
C GLY A 101 5.75 14.67 -11.88
N GLU A 102 4.45 14.47 -11.96
CA GLU A 102 3.44 15.36 -11.40
C GLU A 102 2.66 14.61 -10.32
N GLU A 103 2.93 14.90 -9.04
CA GLU A 103 2.06 14.43 -7.94
C GLU A 103 0.74 15.19 -8.05
N THR A 104 -0.26 14.56 -8.66
CA THR A 104 -1.62 15.08 -8.73
C THR A 104 -2.45 14.51 -7.59
N ASP A 105 -3.37 15.30 -7.04
CA ASP A 105 -4.36 14.81 -6.08
C ASP A 105 -5.42 13.92 -6.76
N SER A 106 -5.50 13.96 -8.09
CA SER A 106 -6.30 13.06 -8.90
C SER A 106 -5.68 11.67 -8.90
N SER A 107 -6.27 10.76 -8.14
CA SER A 107 -6.02 9.33 -8.27
C SER A 107 -7.11 8.70 -9.13
N PHE A 108 -6.71 7.89 -10.11
CA PHE A 108 -7.65 7.09 -10.87
C PHE A 108 -8.16 5.97 -9.96
N MET A 109 -9.48 5.75 -9.96
CA MET A 109 -10.12 4.69 -9.18
C MET A 109 -11.11 3.92 -10.05
N LYS A 110 -11.01 2.60 -10.06
CA LYS A 110 -11.90 1.71 -10.82
C LYS A 110 -12.23 0.47 -10.01
N HIS A 111 -13.52 0.12 -9.98
CA HIS A 111 -13.96 -1.18 -9.46
C HIS A 111 -13.89 -2.23 -10.57
N ILE A 112 -13.32 -3.38 -10.23
CA ILE A 112 -13.09 -4.52 -11.11
C ILE A 112 -13.71 -5.74 -10.43
N GLU A 113 -14.40 -6.58 -11.17
CA GLU A 113 -14.93 -7.84 -10.65
C GLU A 113 -14.06 -8.98 -11.15
N VAL A 114 -13.53 -9.78 -10.23
CA VAL A 114 -12.71 -10.96 -10.55
C VAL A 114 -13.59 -12.20 -10.37
N GLU A 115 -13.67 -13.02 -11.41
CA GLU A 115 -14.45 -14.25 -11.39
C GLU A 115 -13.84 -15.28 -10.43
N LEU A 116 -14.70 -15.93 -9.65
CA LEU A 116 -14.30 -17.02 -8.76
C LEU A 116 -14.11 -18.30 -9.57
N THR A 117 -12.92 -18.89 -9.48
CA THR A 117 -12.62 -20.20 -10.05
C THR A 117 -12.61 -21.27 -8.96
N GLN A 118 -12.81 -22.53 -9.36
CA GLN A 118 -12.70 -23.65 -8.43
C GLN A 118 -11.30 -23.76 -7.81
N SER A 119 -10.26 -23.35 -8.55
CA SER A 119 -8.89 -23.32 -8.06
C SER A 119 -8.74 -22.34 -6.89
N LEU A 120 -9.32 -21.14 -6.99
CA LEU A 120 -9.27 -20.13 -5.93
C LEU A 120 -9.97 -20.61 -4.65
N LEU A 121 -11.15 -21.24 -4.79
CA LEU A 121 -11.86 -21.85 -3.65
C LEU A 121 -11.02 -22.94 -2.97
N ASN A 122 -10.23 -23.68 -3.75
CA ASN A 122 -9.33 -24.73 -3.26
C ASN A 122 -7.96 -24.19 -2.79
N ASN A 123 -7.94 -23.04 -2.10
CA ASN A 123 -6.70 -22.36 -1.64
C ASN A 123 -5.74 -22.04 -2.81
N GLY A 124 -6.28 -21.56 -3.92
CA GLY A 124 -5.49 -21.13 -5.08
C GLY A 124 -4.80 -19.79 -4.85
N SER A 125 -3.74 -19.53 -5.62
CA SER A 125 -3.08 -18.22 -5.67
C SER A 125 -3.74 -17.29 -6.69
N LEU A 126 -3.63 -15.98 -6.46
CA LEU A 126 -4.04 -14.95 -7.42
C LEU A 126 -3.00 -13.85 -7.45
N TYR A 127 -2.58 -13.46 -8.64
CA TYR A 127 -1.54 -12.47 -8.87
C TYR A 127 -2.06 -11.36 -9.77
N ALA A 128 -1.71 -10.12 -9.41
CA ALA A 128 -1.84 -8.95 -10.27
C ALA A 128 -0.49 -8.66 -10.92
N HIS A 129 -0.43 -8.72 -12.24
CA HIS A 129 0.74 -8.33 -13.03
C HIS A 129 0.50 -6.97 -13.64
N VAL A 130 1.34 -6.02 -13.27
CA VAL A 130 1.28 -4.66 -13.78
C VAL A 130 2.46 -4.46 -14.70
N PHE A 131 2.19 -4.05 -15.93
CA PHE A 131 3.20 -3.68 -16.91
C PHE A 131 3.03 -2.22 -17.26
N PHE A 132 4.15 -1.51 -17.34
CA PHE A 132 4.24 -0.19 -17.90
C PHE A 132 5.10 -0.24 -19.15
N ALA A 133 4.73 0.56 -20.14
CA ALA A 133 5.56 0.82 -21.30
C ALA A 133 5.51 2.31 -21.62
N ARG A 134 6.54 2.78 -22.33
CA ARG A 134 6.51 4.11 -22.94
C ARG A 134 5.27 4.25 -23.81
N SER A 135 4.63 5.42 -23.80
CA SER A 135 3.38 5.61 -24.55
C SER A 135 3.52 5.22 -26.03
N GLY A 136 2.58 4.41 -26.51
CA GLY A 136 2.58 3.85 -27.87
C GLY A 136 3.52 2.66 -28.10
N LYS A 137 4.12 2.10 -27.04
CA LYS A 137 4.90 0.85 -27.08
C LYS A 137 4.14 -0.26 -26.36
N SER A 138 4.30 -1.49 -26.82
CA SER A 138 3.64 -2.65 -26.23
C SER A 138 4.62 -3.44 -25.34
N PRO A 139 4.16 -3.99 -24.19
CA PRO A 139 4.95 -4.93 -23.39
C PRO A 139 5.01 -6.34 -24.00
N ASP A 140 4.14 -6.66 -24.95
CA ASP A 140 4.08 -7.97 -25.60
C ASP A 140 5.12 -8.09 -26.72
N LYS A 141 5.96 -9.12 -26.65
CA LYS A 141 6.99 -9.43 -27.66
C LYS A 141 6.41 -9.80 -29.03
N ALA A 142 5.16 -10.25 -29.08
CA ALA A 142 4.49 -10.62 -30.33
C ALA A 142 3.95 -9.40 -31.09
N ASP A 143 3.80 -8.26 -30.42
CA ASP A 143 3.26 -7.03 -30.98
C ASP A 143 4.33 -6.28 -31.80
N PRO A 144 4.03 -5.81 -33.04
CA PRO A 144 4.92 -4.94 -33.80
C PRO A 144 5.37 -3.66 -33.07
N ALA A 145 4.60 -3.18 -32.09
CA ALA A 145 4.93 -2.02 -31.27
C ALA A 145 5.91 -2.33 -30.13
N TYR A 146 6.35 -3.59 -29.98
CA TYR A 146 7.33 -4.00 -28.98
C TYR A 146 8.70 -3.37 -29.20
N GLU A 147 9.31 -2.90 -28.11
CA GLU A 147 10.69 -2.43 -28.11
C GLU A 147 11.40 -2.96 -26.87
N GLU A 148 12.56 -3.60 -27.08
CA GLU A 148 13.37 -4.12 -25.98
C GLU A 148 13.78 -2.98 -25.06
N GLY A 149 13.51 -3.15 -23.76
CA GLY A 149 13.82 -2.15 -22.75
C GLY A 149 12.82 -0.99 -22.66
N ALA A 150 11.77 -0.92 -23.48
CA ALA A 150 10.73 0.10 -23.37
C ALA A 150 9.62 -0.23 -22.36
N SER A 151 9.55 -1.50 -21.93
CA SER A 151 8.55 -2.00 -20.99
C SER A 151 9.19 -2.61 -19.74
N TRP A 152 8.53 -2.45 -18.60
CA TRP A 152 8.89 -3.11 -17.34
C TRP A 152 7.62 -3.44 -16.57
N GLY A 153 7.71 -4.28 -15.55
CA GLY A 153 6.54 -4.67 -14.79
C GLY A 153 6.85 -5.23 -13.42
N LYS A 154 5.80 -5.41 -12.64
CA LYS A 154 5.85 -5.96 -11.29
C LYS A 154 4.65 -6.86 -11.04
N THR A 155 4.92 -7.99 -10.39
CA THR A 155 3.88 -8.92 -9.95
C THR A 155 3.59 -8.72 -8.47
N HIS A 156 2.31 -8.67 -8.12
CA HIS A 156 1.80 -8.51 -6.78
C HIS A 156 0.87 -9.67 -6.41
N ASN A 157 0.92 -10.13 -5.15
CA ASN A 157 0.10 -11.25 -4.69
C ASN A 157 -1.18 -10.72 -4.02
N LEU A 158 -2.33 -11.16 -4.52
CA LEU A 158 -3.65 -10.77 -4.02
C LEU A 158 -4.19 -11.69 -2.93
N ILE A 159 -3.59 -12.88 -2.79
CA ILE A 159 -3.98 -13.87 -1.77
C ILE A 159 -2.91 -13.98 -0.70
N GLU A 160 -3.28 -13.76 0.55
CA GLU A 160 -2.43 -13.98 1.71
C GLU A 160 -2.94 -15.18 2.51
N TYR A 161 -2.05 -16.09 2.89
CA TYR A 161 -2.40 -17.28 3.66
C TYR A 161 -2.11 -17.04 5.13
N LYS A 162 -3.16 -17.01 5.97
CA LYS A 162 -3.00 -16.78 7.41
C LYS A 162 -3.89 -17.71 8.24
N ALA A 163 -3.49 -17.89 9.50
CA ALA A 163 -4.40 -18.45 10.48
C ALA A 163 -5.62 -17.53 10.64
N PRO A 164 -6.81 -18.06 10.97
CA PRO A 164 -8.00 -17.26 11.18
C PRO A 164 -7.72 -16.14 12.18
N MET A 165 -8.08 -14.92 11.81
CA MET A 165 -8.00 -13.78 12.73
C MET A 165 -8.93 -14.06 13.91
N LYS A 166 -8.39 -13.88 15.12
CA LYS A 166 -9.21 -13.95 16.32
C LYS A 166 -10.08 -12.70 16.32
N VAL A 167 -11.39 -12.87 16.13
CA VAL A 167 -12.35 -11.79 16.34
C VAL A 167 -12.16 -11.32 17.78
N LYS A 168 -11.63 -10.11 17.98
CA LYS A 168 -11.53 -9.48 19.30
C LYS A 168 -12.97 -9.19 19.72
N THR A 169 -13.58 -10.06 20.54
CA THR A 169 -14.85 -9.75 21.18
C THR A 169 -14.58 -8.63 22.18
N GLU A 170 -14.88 -7.39 21.79
CA GLU A 170 -14.81 -6.25 22.69
C GLU A 170 -15.85 -6.44 23.80
N ARG A 171 -15.39 -6.85 24.99
CA ARG A 171 -16.22 -6.81 26.18
C ARG A 171 -16.42 -5.34 26.54
N ASN A 172 -17.67 -4.91 26.59
CA ASN A 172 -18.02 -3.55 26.98
C ASN A 172 -17.69 -3.36 28.48
N LEU A 173 -16.55 -2.73 28.79
CA LEU A 173 -16.06 -2.55 30.17
C LEU A 173 -16.72 -1.37 30.92
N ILE A 174 -17.70 -0.68 30.31
CA ILE A 174 -18.33 0.51 30.87
C ILE A 174 -19.72 0.25 31.47
N THR A 175 -20.33 -0.90 31.17
CA THR A 175 -21.62 -1.32 31.72
C THR A 175 -21.43 -2.58 32.53
N SER A 176 -21.58 -2.45 33.85
CA SER A 176 -21.61 -3.55 34.81
C SER A 176 -22.96 -4.28 34.77
N GLU A 177 -23.35 -4.77 33.59
CA GLU A 177 -24.47 -5.68 33.43
C GLU A 177 -23.94 -6.92 32.70
N GLU A 178 -23.78 -7.98 33.49
CA GLU A 178 -23.45 -9.32 33.04
C GLU A 178 -24.67 -9.87 32.27
N GLU A 179 -24.74 -9.59 30.98
CA GLU A 179 -25.46 -10.46 30.05
C GLU A 179 -24.45 -11.03 29.06
N ASP A 180 -23.96 -12.21 29.38
CA ASP A 180 -23.27 -13.11 28.46
C ASP A 180 -24.24 -13.49 27.33
N VAL A 181 -24.36 -12.63 26.32
CA VAL A 181 -24.90 -13.05 25.03
C VAL A 181 -23.75 -13.66 24.24
N GLU A 182 -23.49 -14.93 24.52
CA GLU A 182 -22.77 -15.80 23.59
C GLU A 182 -23.57 -15.86 22.29
N VAL A 183 -23.23 -14.99 21.33
CA VAL A 183 -23.68 -15.18 19.95
C VAL A 183 -22.93 -16.39 19.41
N GLU A 184 -23.54 -17.56 19.57
CA GLU A 184 -23.18 -18.80 18.90
C GLU A 184 -23.17 -18.59 17.38
N THR A 185 -22.04 -18.14 16.82
CA THR A 185 -21.71 -18.32 15.40
C THR A 185 -20.54 -19.28 15.19
N ASN A 186 -20.09 -19.95 16.27
CA ASN A 186 -19.03 -20.96 16.25
C ASN A 186 -19.53 -22.41 16.04
N GLN A 187 -20.70 -22.62 15.42
CA GLN A 187 -21.22 -23.98 15.17
C GLN A 187 -20.84 -24.60 13.81
N VAL A 188 -19.81 -24.11 13.10
CA VAL A 188 -19.30 -24.81 11.89
C VAL A 188 -17.85 -25.30 11.98
N LEU A 189 -17.01 -24.83 12.92
CA LEU A 189 -15.69 -25.47 13.12
C LEU A 189 -15.74 -26.50 14.25
N GLY A 190 -16.03 -27.73 13.86
CA GLY A 190 -15.97 -28.91 14.71
C GLY A 190 -14.64 -29.05 15.46
N LYS A 191 -14.77 -29.47 16.71
CA LYS A 191 -13.68 -29.88 17.61
C LYS A 191 -12.78 -30.95 16.97
N SER A 192 -11.51 -30.62 16.75
CA SER A 192 -10.37 -31.52 16.98
C SER A 192 -9.03 -30.80 16.75
N THR A 193 -8.19 -30.80 17.78
CA THR A 193 -6.71 -30.87 17.73
C THR A 193 -5.93 -29.76 17.02
N ASP A 194 -4.98 -29.17 17.76
CA ASP A 194 -3.81 -28.34 17.38
C ASP A 194 -3.29 -28.38 15.93
N GLU A 195 -4.07 -27.95 14.95
CA GLU A 195 -3.58 -27.55 13.63
C GLU A 195 -4.27 -26.24 13.27
N LYS A 196 -3.52 -25.14 13.31
CA LYS A 196 -4.01 -23.82 12.87
C LYS A 196 -4.38 -23.94 11.39
N GLN A 197 -5.66 -24.15 11.10
CA GLN A 197 -6.15 -24.22 9.72
C GLN A 197 -5.79 -22.91 9.03
N VAL A 198 -4.96 -22.99 7.99
CA VAL A 198 -4.55 -21.83 7.19
C VAL A 198 -5.69 -21.52 6.23
N ILE A 199 -6.15 -20.27 6.24
CA ILE A 199 -7.22 -19.75 5.38
C ILE A 199 -6.60 -18.76 4.40
N SER A 200 -7.05 -18.79 3.15
CA SER A 200 -6.72 -17.81 2.12
C SER A 200 -7.55 -16.53 2.29
N PHE A 201 -6.88 -15.39 2.36
CA PHE A 201 -7.48 -14.07 2.45
C PHE A 201 -7.22 -13.28 1.17
N PHE A 202 -8.28 -12.76 0.57
CA PHE A 202 -8.24 -11.88 -0.60
C PHE A 202 -8.11 -10.41 -0.19
N LYS A 203 -7.26 -9.69 -0.93
CA LYS A 203 -7.07 -8.24 -0.80
C LYS A 203 -8.00 -7.50 -1.77
N PRO A 204 -9.06 -6.82 -1.29
CA PRO A 204 -10.02 -6.16 -2.18
C PRO A 204 -9.55 -4.82 -2.74
N ASN A 205 -8.44 -4.26 -2.26
CA ASN A 205 -7.92 -2.99 -2.77
C ASN A 205 -6.46 -3.17 -3.21
N ILE A 206 -6.14 -2.67 -4.41
CA ILE A 206 -4.77 -2.55 -4.92
C ILE A 206 -4.52 -1.09 -5.26
N THR A 207 -3.51 -0.50 -4.62
CA THR A 207 -3.04 0.84 -4.95
C THR A 207 -1.68 0.74 -5.63
N ILE A 208 -1.64 1.03 -6.93
CA ILE A 208 -0.42 1.08 -7.73
C ILE A 208 0.10 2.50 -7.72
N ASN A 209 1.28 2.70 -7.12
CA ASN A 209 1.94 3.99 -7.16
C ASN A 209 3.14 3.98 -8.09
N ILE A 210 3.26 5.04 -8.90
CA ILE A 210 4.46 5.30 -9.70
C ILE A 210 5.31 6.30 -8.94
N VAL A 211 6.53 5.91 -8.58
CA VAL A 211 7.43 6.78 -7.81
C VAL A 211 8.11 7.78 -8.72
N ASP A 212 7.95 9.05 -8.39
CA ASP A 212 8.62 10.16 -9.04
C ASP A 212 10.09 10.28 -8.57
N ASP A 213 10.95 9.42 -9.11
CA ASP A 213 12.40 9.45 -8.88
C ASP A 213 13.18 9.75 -10.17
N PHE A 214 13.68 10.99 -10.28
CA PHE A 214 14.58 11.42 -11.36
C PHE A 214 16.03 11.65 -10.87
N SER A 215 16.40 11.05 -9.74
CA SER A 215 17.71 11.21 -9.12
C SER A 215 18.82 10.50 -9.92
N THR A 216 20.00 11.11 -10.00
CA THR A 216 21.17 10.42 -10.56
C THR A 216 21.98 9.81 -9.42
N TYR A 217 22.11 8.48 -9.44
CA TYR A 217 22.90 7.76 -8.43
C TYR A 217 24.36 7.62 -8.87
N PRO A 218 25.32 7.72 -7.92
CA PRO A 218 26.72 7.51 -8.23
C PRO A 218 26.97 6.06 -8.66
N GLY A 219 27.92 5.84 -9.57
CA GLY A 219 28.31 4.48 -9.99
C GLY A 219 28.88 3.62 -8.85
N SER A 220 29.15 4.19 -7.68
CA SER A 220 29.46 3.45 -6.45
C SER A 220 28.30 2.59 -5.95
N GLY A 221 27.08 2.85 -6.42
CA GLY A 221 25.89 2.05 -6.13
C GLY A 221 24.71 2.87 -5.63
N ILE A 222 23.54 2.26 -5.74
CA ILE A 222 22.27 2.76 -5.21
C ILE A 222 22.24 2.59 -3.68
N PRO A 223 21.64 3.52 -2.91
CA PRO A 223 21.41 3.36 -1.49
C PRO A 223 20.74 2.02 -1.16
N PRO A 224 21.19 1.27 -0.13
CA PRO A 224 20.67 -0.06 0.18
C PRO A 224 19.15 -0.11 0.34
N GLN A 225 18.53 0.95 0.86
CA GLN A 225 17.08 1.02 1.08
C GLN A 225 16.28 1.04 -0.23
N LEU A 226 16.87 1.49 -1.33
CA LEU A 226 16.20 1.64 -2.63
C LEU A 226 16.57 0.50 -3.60
N LYS A 227 17.66 -0.21 -3.30
CA LYS A 227 18.26 -1.20 -4.20
C LYS A 227 17.28 -2.30 -4.61
N ASP A 228 16.48 -2.80 -3.67
CA ASP A 228 15.55 -3.91 -3.93
C ASP A 228 14.28 -3.48 -4.67
N HIS A 229 14.04 -2.17 -4.76
CA HIS A 229 12.86 -1.60 -5.41
C HIS A 229 13.15 -1.07 -6.81
N LEU A 230 14.41 -0.69 -7.09
CA LEU A 230 14.83 -0.18 -8.40
C LEU A 230 15.12 -1.33 -9.36
N VAL A 231 14.46 -1.31 -10.51
CA VAL A 231 14.71 -2.24 -11.62
C VAL A 231 15.70 -1.59 -12.58
N LEU A 232 16.85 -2.24 -12.78
CA LEU A 232 17.87 -1.79 -13.73
C LEU A 232 17.65 -2.43 -15.10
N GLU A 233 17.77 -1.63 -16.14
CA GLU A 233 17.78 -2.07 -17.53
C GLU A 233 19.14 -2.75 -17.84
N PRO A 234 19.14 -4.00 -18.33
CA PRO A 234 20.37 -4.80 -18.45
C PRO A 234 21.45 -4.22 -19.38
N SER A 235 21.07 -3.43 -20.38
CA SER A 235 21.96 -3.00 -21.46
C SER A 235 22.69 -1.69 -21.15
N SER A 236 21.98 -0.73 -20.57
CA SER A 236 22.41 0.63 -20.24
C SER A 236 22.80 0.78 -18.78
N GLY A 237 22.31 -0.10 -17.89
CA GLY A 237 22.49 0.02 -16.44
C GLY A 237 21.76 1.21 -15.83
N HIS A 238 20.81 1.81 -16.55
CA HIS A 238 19.90 2.85 -16.07
C HIS A 238 18.66 2.22 -15.44
N TYR A 239 17.93 2.97 -14.61
CA TYR A 239 16.79 2.43 -13.87
C TYR A 239 15.44 2.85 -14.45
N TYR A 240 14.45 1.97 -14.34
CA TYR A 240 13.05 2.25 -14.68
C TYR A 240 12.33 3.00 -13.56
N PRO A 241 11.28 3.78 -13.85
CA PRO A 241 10.40 4.31 -12.83
C PRO A 241 9.92 3.20 -11.88
N THR A 242 9.98 3.45 -10.57
CA THR A 242 9.68 2.41 -9.57
C THR A 242 8.18 2.20 -9.46
N ILE A 243 7.75 0.95 -9.56
CA ILE A 243 6.37 0.54 -9.30
C ILE A 243 6.25 0.14 -7.83
N PHE A 244 5.51 0.93 -7.06
CA PHE A 244 5.22 0.69 -5.67
C PHE A 244 3.79 0.16 -5.50
N MET A 245 3.68 -1.15 -5.24
CA MET A 245 2.42 -1.79 -4.85
C MET A 245 2.18 -1.47 -3.39
N ASN A 246 1.23 -0.58 -3.13
CA ASN A 246 1.03 0.00 -1.82
C ASN A 246 -0.04 -0.75 -1.04
N ASP A 247 0.43 -1.68 -0.22
CA ASP A 247 -0.40 -2.42 0.74
C ASP A 247 -0.45 -1.72 2.10
N PHE A 248 0.26 -0.59 2.26
CA PHE A 248 0.39 0.06 3.57
C PHE A 248 -0.98 0.41 4.14
N TRP A 249 -1.88 0.93 3.31
CA TRP A 249 -3.21 1.37 3.73
C TRP A 249 -4.26 0.25 3.78
N LEU A 250 -3.90 -0.95 3.32
CA LEU A 250 -4.79 -2.09 3.37
C LEU A 250 -4.72 -2.74 4.75
N LEU A 251 -5.74 -2.46 5.57
CA LEU A 251 -5.92 -3.10 6.87
C LEU A 251 -6.32 -4.56 6.68
N LYS A 252 -5.79 -5.44 7.53
CA LYS A 252 -6.13 -6.87 7.57
C LYS A 252 -7.61 -7.13 7.79
N GLU A 253 -8.30 -6.26 8.51
CA GLU A 253 -9.74 -6.34 8.76
C GLU A 253 -10.58 -6.26 7.49
N ASN A 254 -10.06 -5.58 6.45
CA ASN A 254 -10.74 -5.44 5.17
C ASN A 254 -10.47 -6.64 4.24
N TRP A 255 -9.68 -7.63 4.66
CA TRP A 255 -9.43 -8.80 3.83
C TRP A 255 -10.63 -9.74 3.82
N VAL A 256 -10.96 -10.25 2.64
CA VAL A 256 -12.11 -11.14 2.47
C VAL A 256 -11.63 -12.59 2.57
N PRO A 257 -12.10 -13.40 3.52
CA PRO A 257 -11.73 -14.81 3.60
C PRO A 257 -12.35 -15.57 2.42
N ILE A 258 -11.53 -16.29 1.65
CA ILE A 258 -12.01 -17.17 0.59
C ILE A 258 -12.42 -18.50 1.22
N ASN A 259 -13.68 -18.89 1.02
CA ASN A 259 -14.25 -20.14 1.49
C ASN A 259 -15.27 -20.69 0.48
N ASP A 260 -15.72 -21.93 0.69
CA ASP A 260 -16.69 -22.60 -0.19
C ASP A 260 -18.08 -21.93 -0.25
N THR A 261 -18.38 -21.01 0.68
CA THR A 261 -19.66 -20.31 0.72
C THR A 261 -19.69 -19.03 -0.12
N LEU A 262 -18.55 -18.59 -0.64
CA LEU A 262 -18.48 -17.46 -1.57
C LEU A 262 -19.00 -17.87 -2.95
N THR A 263 -20.11 -17.26 -3.35
CA THR A 263 -20.69 -17.41 -4.69
C THR A 263 -20.53 -16.17 -5.56
N ASP A 264 -20.27 -15.02 -4.94
CA ASP A 264 -20.24 -13.72 -5.61
C ASP A 264 -18.83 -13.41 -6.15
N PRO A 265 -18.69 -12.73 -7.30
CA PRO A 265 -17.40 -12.28 -7.82
C PRO A 265 -16.63 -11.44 -6.79
N LEU A 266 -15.30 -11.56 -6.79
CA LEU A 266 -14.46 -10.79 -5.90
C LEU A 266 -14.35 -9.35 -6.40
N GLY A 267 -14.90 -8.40 -5.63
CA GLY A 267 -14.77 -6.98 -5.90
C GLY A 267 -13.35 -6.49 -5.60
N LEU A 268 -12.70 -5.92 -6.61
CA LEU A 268 -11.36 -5.39 -6.56
C LEU A 268 -11.37 -3.89 -6.91
N THR A 269 -10.98 -3.05 -5.97
CA THR A 269 -10.77 -1.62 -6.21
C THR A 269 -9.34 -1.37 -6.63
N LEU A 270 -9.16 -0.95 -7.87
CA LEU A 270 -7.89 -0.49 -8.41
C LEU A 270 -7.75 1.02 -8.21
N GLN A 271 -6.65 1.44 -7.61
CA GLN A 271 -6.25 2.84 -7.54
C GLN A 271 -4.88 3.05 -8.19
N ILE A 272 -4.74 4.08 -9.02
CA ILE A 272 -3.47 4.46 -9.66
C ILE A 272 -3.17 5.91 -9.30
N ALA A 273 -1.98 6.14 -8.76
CA ALA A 273 -1.54 7.49 -8.39
C ALA A 273 -0.02 7.66 -8.50
N PRO A 274 0.49 8.82 -8.92
CA PRO A 274 1.90 9.16 -8.74
C PRO A 274 2.19 9.41 -7.25
N ILE A 275 3.41 9.10 -6.81
CA ILE A 275 3.89 9.36 -5.45
C ILE A 275 5.28 9.99 -5.46
N SER A 276 5.49 11.02 -4.65
CA SER A 276 6.82 11.60 -4.49
C SER A 276 7.80 10.65 -3.80
N LEU A 277 9.08 10.71 -4.20
CA LEU A 277 10.16 9.88 -3.64
C LEU A 277 10.23 9.95 -2.11
N LEU A 278 10.06 11.14 -1.52
CA LEU A 278 10.13 11.33 -0.07
C LEU A 278 8.98 10.61 0.66
N LYS A 279 7.75 10.76 0.16
CA LYS A 279 6.55 10.13 0.74
C LYS A 279 6.67 8.61 0.65
N TRP A 280 7.13 8.10 -0.49
CA TRP A 280 7.42 6.68 -0.65
C TRP A 280 8.52 6.18 0.32
N GLN A 281 9.63 6.89 0.48
CA GLN A 281 10.69 6.53 1.43
C GLN A 281 10.20 6.50 2.88
N MET A 282 9.34 7.45 3.27
CA MET A 282 8.72 7.46 4.60
C MET A 282 7.82 6.25 4.82
N MET A 283 6.99 5.89 3.84
CA MET A 283 6.14 4.69 3.92
C MET A 283 6.97 3.42 4.04
N MET A 284 8.03 3.28 3.23
CA MET A 284 8.96 2.15 3.30
C MET A 284 9.61 2.01 4.67
N GLN A 285 10.09 3.11 5.25
CA GLN A 285 10.72 3.11 6.57
C GLN A 285 9.72 2.71 7.68
N MET A 286 8.47 3.17 7.57
CA MET A 286 7.42 2.81 8.52
C MET A 286 7.06 1.33 8.42
N GLU A 287 6.89 0.79 7.22
CA GLU A 287 6.61 -0.63 7.00
C GLU A 287 7.74 -1.52 7.54
N GLU A 288 9.00 -1.16 7.30
CA GLU A 288 10.14 -1.87 7.87
C GLU A 288 10.15 -1.81 9.40
N SER A 289 9.78 -0.68 9.99
CA SER A 289 9.68 -0.54 11.45
C SER A 289 8.59 -1.43 12.06
N PHE A 290 7.45 -1.58 11.36
CA PHE A 290 6.36 -2.45 11.78
C PHE A 290 6.70 -3.92 11.62
N ARG A 291 7.32 -4.30 10.49
CA ARG A 291 7.83 -5.66 10.28
C ARG A 291 8.81 -6.04 11.39
N THR A 292 9.76 -5.15 11.67
CA THR A 292 10.77 -5.36 12.72
C THR A 292 10.12 -5.50 14.11
N GLN A 293 9.16 -4.65 14.48
CA GLN A 293 8.47 -4.75 15.77
C GLN A 293 7.61 -6.02 15.91
N SER A 294 6.98 -6.45 14.82
CA SER A 294 6.24 -7.72 14.76
C SER A 294 7.18 -8.92 14.91
N GLU A 295 8.32 -8.92 14.22
CA GLU A 295 9.34 -9.96 14.33
C GLU A 295 9.96 -10.06 15.72
N PHE A 296 10.16 -8.93 16.40
CA PHE A 296 10.63 -8.89 17.79
C PHE A 296 9.55 -9.27 18.82
N GLY A 297 8.32 -9.57 18.39
CA GLY A 297 7.21 -9.93 19.26
C GLY A 297 6.71 -8.79 20.15
N ALA A 298 7.08 -7.55 19.83
CA ALA A 298 6.63 -6.36 20.55
C ALA A 298 5.21 -5.93 20.13
N MET A 299 4.67 -6.51 19.05
CA MET A 299 3.34 -6.25 18.51
C MET A 299 2.65 -7.57 18.15
N GLY A 300 1.37 -7.69 18.52
CA GLY A 300 0.51 -8.80 18.12
C GLY A 300 0.09 -8.71 16.65
N ASP A 301 -0.43 -9.83 16.13
CA ASP A 301 -0.99 -9.88 14.77
C ASP A 301 -2.18 -8.92 14.65
N GLY A 302 -1.98 -7.78 13.96
CA GLY A 302 -3.02 -6.77 13.73
C GLY A 302 -2.76 -5.44 14.44
N ASP A 303 -1.95 -5.43 15.50
CA ASP A 303 -1.62 -4.19 16.25
C ASP A 303 -0.88 -3.18 15.36
N SER A 304 -0.16 -3.66 14.33
CA SER A 304 0.49 -2.81 13.32
C SER A 304 -0.51 -2.01 12.50
N ASP A 305 -1.69 -2.56 12.28
CA ASP A 305 -2.73 -1.94 11.46
C ASP A 305 -3.50 -0.87 12.25
N GLU A 306 -3.65 -1.06 13.57
CA GLU A 306 -4.23 -0.06 14.47
C GLU A 306 -3.38 1.22 14.57
N LEU A 307 -2.06 1.12 14.39
CA LEU A 307 -1.15 2.27 14.39
C LEU A 307 -1.04 2.99 13.04
N LYS A 308 -1.61 2.41 11.97
CA LYS A 308 -1.58 3.06 10.66
C LYS A 308 -2.53 4.24 10.68
N PRO A 309 -2.11 5.40 10.15
CA PRO A 309 -3.03 6.52 9.98
C PRO A 309 -4.15 6.16 9.00
N VAL A 310 -5.23 6.95 9.00
CA VAL A 310 -6.31 6.82 8.03
C VAL A 310 -5.78 7.12 6.62
N HIS A 311 -6.25 6.35 5.63
CA HIS A 311 -5.88 6.55 4.22
C HIS A 311 -6.09 8.01 3.81
N PRO A 312 -5.08 8.68 3.22
CA PRO A 312 -5.16 10.10 2.88
C PRO A 312 -6.18 10.39 1.78
N TYR A 313 -6.57 9.39 0.99
CA TYR A 313 -7.61 9.53 -0.03
C TYR A 313 -8.91 8.89 0.48
N PRO A 314 -9.97 9.67 0.71
CA PRO A 314 -11.23 9.07 1.13
C PRO A 314 -11.78 8.18 0.01
N LEU A 315 -12.10 6.92 0.33
CA LEU A 315 -12.83 5.98 -0.54
C LEU A 315 -14.28 6.45 -0.85
N SER A 316 -14.64 7.69 -0.51
CA SER A 316 -16.01 8.20 -0.48
C SER A 316 -16.59 8.59 -1.85
N CYS A 317 -15.87 8.40 -2.95
CA CYS A 317 -16.40 8.71 -4.29
C CYS A 317 -17.16 7.54 -4.94
N ALA A 318 -17.15 6.34 -4.35
CA ALA A 318 -17.82 5.17 -4.92
C ALA A 318 -19.33 5.07 -4.62
N SER A 319 -19.89 5.92 -3.76
CA SER A 319 -21.29 5.79 -3.31
C SER A 319 -22.19 6.91 -3.81
N HIS A 320 -22.45 7.00 -5.12
CA HIS A 320 -23.71 7.56 -5.66
C HIS A 320 -23.93 7.11 -7.11
N ILE A 321 -23.94 5.80 -7.38
CA ILE A 321 -24.72 5.29 -8.50
C ILE A 321 -26.18 5.30 -8.04
N SER A 322 -26.86 6.42 -8.27
CA SER A 322 -28.31 6.53 -8.11
C SER A 322 -28.96 5.54 -9.07
N THR A 323 -29.48 4.44 -8.53
CA THR A 323 -30.38 3.51 -9.22
C THR A 323 -31.72 4.21 -9.47
N THR A 324 -31.76 5.15 -10.41
CA THR A 324 -33.00 5.71 -10.93
C THR A 324 -32.92 5.71 -12.45
N LYS A 325 -33.56 4.69 -13.06
CA LYS A 325 -33.85 4.67 -14.50
C LYS A 325 -34.49 6.00 -14.90
N PRO A 326 -33.95 6.76 -15.87
CA PRO A 326 -34.67 7.90 -16.42
C PRO A 326 -35.87 7.38 -17.22
N THR A 327 -37.07 7.66 -16.71
CA THR A 327 -38.32 7.44 -17.44
C THR A 327 -38.56 8.66 -18.33
N CYS A 328 -38.24 8.56 -19.62
CA CYS A 328 -38.67 9.54 -20.62
C CYS A 328 -40.21 9.50 -20.75
N LYS A 329 -40.89 10.56 -20.33
CA LYS A 329 -42.30 10.80 -20.69
C LYS A 329 -42.35 11.56 -22.01
N THR A 330 -42.86 10.93 -23.05
CA THR A 330 -43.28 11.58 -24.30
C THR A 330 -44.64 12.26 -24.09
N THR A 331 -44.67 13.59 -24.19
CA THR A 331 -45.93 14.37 -24.27
C THR A 331 -46.16 14.74 -25.75
N PRO A 332 -47.33 14.45 -26.34
CA PRO A 332 -47.61 14.78 -27.75
C PRO A 332 -47.99 16.26 -27.90
N LEU A 333 -47.39 16.95 -28.87
CA LEU A 333 -47.83 18.28 -29.31
C LEU A 333 -48.49 18.18 -30.70
N LEU A 334 -49.55 18.99 -30.88
CA LEU A 334 -50.32 19.14 -32.12
C LEU A 334 -49.46 19.64 -33.31
N PRO A 335 -49.87 19.35 -34.56
CA PRO A 335 -49.03 19.57 -35.73
C PRO A 335 -49.20 20.98 -36.33
N GLU A 336 -48.08 21.61 -36.70
CA GLU A 336 -48.04 22.72 -37.68
C GLU A 336 -47.08 22.33 -38.81
N PRO A 337 -47.30 22.83 -40.05
CA PRO A 337 -46.94 22.11 -41.25
C PRO A 337 -45.61 22.60 -41.85
N HIS A 338 -44.82 21.64 -42.34
CA HIS A 338 -43.62 21.81 -43.19
C HIS A 338 -42.30 22.17 -42.49
N GLY A 339 -41.55 21.14 -42.07
CA GLY A 339 -40.11 21.17 -41.78
C GLY A 339 -39.63 19.84 -41.18
N PRO A 340 -38.39 19.35 -41.45
CA PRO A 340 -37.88 18.13 -40.82
C PRO A 340 -37.66 18.36 -39.31
N PRO A 341 -37.94 17.37 -38.44
CA PRO A 341 -37.89 17.56 -36.99
C PRO A 341 -36.44 17.68 -36.48
N GLU A 342 -36.09 18.84 -35.94
CA GLU A 342 -34.91 19.04 -35.08
C GLU A 342 -35.20 18.47 -33.68
N LEU A 343 -34.33 17.59 -33.18
CA LEU A 343 -34.30 17.16 -31.78
C LEU A 343 -33.51 18.20 -30.98
N LEU A 344 -34.20 19.19 -30.41
CA LEU A 344 -33.65 20.03 -29.34
C LEU A 344 -33.80 19.29 -28.00
N CYS A 345 -32.68 18.86 -27.43
CA CYS A 345 -32.62 18.48 -26.02
C CYS A 345 -32.41 19.75 -25.19
N ASP A 346 -33.48 20.29 -24.61
CA ASP A 346 -33.38 21.30 -23.56
C ASP A 346 -32.84 20.64 -22.27
N CYS A 347 -31.56 20.84 -21.98
CA CYS A 347 -30.99 20.59 -20.65
C CYS A 347 -31.28 21.81 -19.75
N PRO A 348 -31.80 21.64 -18.53
CA PRO A 348 -31.91 22.74 -17.59
C PRO A 348 -30.51 23.24 -17.22
N ALA A 349 -30.29 24.54 -17.40
CA ALA A 349 -29.06 25.23 -17.08
C ALA A 349 -28.75 25.14 -15.58
N GLY A 350 -27.61 24.55 -15.22
CA GLY A 350 -27.06 24.61 -13.86
C GLY A 350 -26.46 23.31 -13.35
N ALA A 351 -25.42 22.78 -14.01
CA ALA A 351 -24.45 21.88 -13.39
C ALA A 351 -23.22 21.74 -14.32
N LEU A 352 -22.25 22.63 -14.16
CA LEU A 352 -20.86 22.33 -14.51
C LEU A 352 -20.26 21.55 -13.33
N PRO A 353 -19.73 20.33 -13.49
CA PRO A 353 -18.72 19.85 -12.60
C PRO A 353 -17.36 20.26 -13.17
N LEU A 354 -16.78 21.29 -12.55
CA LEU A 354 -15.33 21.45 -12.52
C LEU A 354 -14.75 20.21 -11.81
N CYS A 355 -14.03 19.38 -12.54
CA CYS A 355 -13.00 18.52 -11.97
C CYS A 355 -11.66 19.23 -12.17
N LEU A 356 -11.13 19.76 -11.07
CA LEU A 356 -9.73 20.07 -10.84
C LEU A 356 -9.31 19.27 -9.60
#